data_AF-A0A2D1SVC2-F1
#
_entry.id   AF-A0A2D1SVC2-F1
#
_cell.length_a   1.000
_cell.length_b   1.000
_cell.length_c   1.000
_cell.angle_alpha   90.00
_cell.angle_beta   90.00
_cell.angle_gamma   90.00
#
_symmetry.space_group_name_H-M   'P 1'
#
loop_
_entity.id
_entity.type
_entity.pdbx_description
1 polymer ?
#
loop_
_entity_poly.entity_id
_entity_poly.type
_entity_poly.pdbx_seq_one_letter_code
_entity_poly.pdbx_strand_id
1 'polypeptide(L)'
;MINLDFTKSDFTKFYRKILCTECNEFSIRMLKGDIVECFNGCEVHLEKLEEDNFNGFFNRDEIEELFYFNEKIQLEHFLKFSKSISFGNIRKEEGDRLNYLFEKKMFTEIDIDDFVVNYMIKEGKTAIPEKPTNFGFIVNLIEDIHYFLVRACQDLALFDITLEVNKTKEDRPFYSARFFFYNAIEAIWYAFERLVVYIGLKYGFKFKSKIEANKTYKIIDFLSKELDEKTTPIYKELFSYIQNSTKHISSIRNNNTHNASIHIQEINRKSSDRNAKKLFMEKSANSFDGVYLKPKVSKTILAIEQLYSVLLEIVKDAKISCNQFDSLQIPMKNEYEKHTLHEIQMNEKFNIKGIDLKKKAVFNILLKLPKGNKKNNLELQILWDIFFRLEEIQKCIFDVYRLENNTFVGYWNDVLGIDISGFIDKRMFINASMSRIYATFDKFSQYYASTRGIENLKYFKDLKSVTFNSNDEVLNTVKRILNSDEYLGLSKFRNRIAHNLSAGILYGEIGLKSENALIYYCINKLINDCFDLIFDEAQQKLE
;
A
#
# COMPACT_ATOMS: atom_id res chain seq x y z
N MET A 1 -59.09 -1.51 -11.41
CA MET A 1 -59.06 -2.84 -12.08
C MET A 1 -57.93 -2.83 -13.09
N ILE A 2 -56.85 -3.53 -12.79
CA ILE A 2 -55.98 -4.30 -13.70
C ILE A 2 -55.17 -5.20 -12.75
N ASN A 3 -55.26 -6.51 -12.98
CA ASN A 3 -54.41 -7.53 -12.36
C ASN A 3 -52.94 -7.24 -12.67
N LEU A 4 -52.08 -7.37 -11.66
CA LEU A 4 -50.73 -7.85 -11.88
C LEU A 4 -50.49 -9.03 -10.94
N ASP A 5 -50.69 -10.19 -11.52
CA ASP A 5 -50.29 -11.49 -11.04
C ASP A 5 -48.76 -11.55 -11.11
N PHE A 6 -48.09 -11.68 -9.96
CA PHE A 6 -46.68 -12.01 -9.87
C PHE A 6 -46.52 -13.28 -9.02
N THR A 7 -47.15 -14.37 -9.44
CA THR A 7 -46.62 -15.70 -9.12
C THR A 7 -45.36 -15.95 -9.96
N LYS A 8 -44.19 -15.85 -9.33
CA LYS A 8 -43.11 -16.86 -9.35
C LYS A 8 -41.80 -16.22 -8.90
N SER A 9 -41.33 -16.73 -7.75
CA SER A 9 -39.93 -16.90 -7.36
C SER A 9 -38.99 -15.71 -7.59
N ASP A 10 -38.71 -14.98 -6.51
CA ASP A 10 -37.32 -14.71 -6.14
C ASP A 10 -37.26 -14.59 -4.62
N PHE A 11 -36.83 -15.69 -3.98
CA PHE A 11 -36.55 -15.73 -2.55
C PHE A 11 -35.28 -14.93 -2.29
N THR A 12 -35.47 -13.71 -1.82
CA THR A 12 -34.47 -12.80 -1.28
C THR A 12 -34.03 -13.31 0.11
N LYS A 13 -32.72 -13.52 0.31
CA LYS A 13 -32.14 -14.25 1.45
C LYS A 13 -31.37 -13.30 2.37
N PHE A 14 -31.78 -13.20 3.62
CA PHE A 14 -31.06 -12.49 4.69
C PHE A 14 -30.14 -13.44 5.47
N TYR A 15 -28.93 -12.99 5.83
CA TYR A 15 -28.05 -13.67 6.78
C TYR A 15 -28.06 -12.93 8.12
N ARG A 16 -28.48 -13.60 9.19
CA ARG A 16 -28.39 -13.11 10.58
C ARG A 16 -27.54 -14.11 11.37
N LYS A 17 -26.52 -13.63 12.10
CA LYS A 17 -25.70 -14.46 13.01
C LYS A 17 -26.50 -14.71 14.30
N ILE A 18 -27.25 -15.80 14.34
CA ILE A 18 -27.91 -16.32 15.55
C ILE A 18 -27.48 -17.78 15.70
N LEU A 19 -27.09 -18.16 16.91
CA LEU A 19 -26.78 -19.55 17.26
C LEU A 19 -28.08 -20.35 17.34
N CYS A 20 -28.21 -21.40 16.53
CA CYS A 20 -29.32 -22.34 16.67
C CYS A 20 -29.11 -23.18 17.94
N THR A 21 -30.00 -23.07 18.93
CA THR A 21 -29.88 -23.80 20.21
C THR A 21 -30.08 -25.31 20.08
N GLU A 22 -30.66 -25.80 18.97
CA GLU A 22 -30.85 -27.24 18.74
C GLU A 22 -29.64 -27.92 18.07
N CYS A 23 -28.89 -27.21 17.24
CA CYS A 23 -27.78 -27.79 16.47
C CYS A 23 -26.43 -27.07 16.63
N ASN A 24 -26.36 -26.01 17.43
CA ASN A 24 -25.16 -25.20 17.71
C ASN A 24 -24.46 -24.60 16.47
N GLU A 25 -25.19 -24.43 15.37
CA GLU A 25 -24.69 -23.82 14.14
C GLU A 25 -25.06 -22.33 14.06
N PHE A 26 -24.16 -21.53 13.49
CA PHE A 26 -24.38 -20.10 13.23
C PHE A 26 -24.80 -19.88 11.78
N SER A 27 -26.11 -19.85 11.52
CA SER A 27 -26.76 -19.23 10.36
C SER A 27 -28.23 -19.67 10.31
N ILE A 28 -29.16 -18.70 10.38
CA ILE A 28 -30.60 -19.00 10.35
C ILE A 28 -31.31 -18.21 9.24
N ARG A 29 -32.19 -18.89 8.51
CA ARG A 29 -33.09 -18.40 7.45
C ARG A 29 -34.44 -18.03 8.09
N MET A 30 -34.92 -16.80 7.96
CA MET A 30 -36.27 -16.48 8.45
C MET A 30 -37.33 -17.02 7.47
N LEU A 31 -38.34 -17.74 7.98
CA LEU A 31 -39.41 -18.29 7.13
C LEU A 31 -40.73 -17.52 7.20
N LYS A 32 -41.08 -16.89 8.34
CA LYS A 32 -42.18 -15.90 8.47
C LYS A 32 -42.34 -15.55 9.96
N GLY A 33 -42.53 -14.27 10.29
CA GLY A 33 -42.73 -13.84 11.68
C GLY A 33 -41.56 -14.25 12.58
N ASP A 34 -41.85 -14.78 13.77
CA ASP A 34 -40.85 -15.13 14.80
C ASP A 34 -40.26 -16.54 14.65
N ILE A 35 -40.53 -17.22 13.53
CA ILE A 35 -40.07 -18.59 13.23
C ILE A 35 -38.88 -18.52 12.27
N VAL A 36 -37.77 -19.12 12.68
CA VAL A 36 -36.50 -19.15 11.95
C VAL A 36 -36.06 -20.59 11.70
N GLU A 37 -35.61 -20.91 10.49
CA GLU A 37 -35.14 -22.23 10.07
C GLU A 37 -33.62 -22.22 9.92
N CYS A 38 -32.87 -23.05 10.65
CA CYS A 38 -31.41 -23.12 10.47
C CYS A 38 -31.06 -23.80 9.13
N PHE A 39 -29.80 -23.71 8.69
CA PHE A 39 -29.37 -24.34 7.43
C PHE A 39 -29.58 -25.87 7.38
N ASN A 40 -29.77 -26.51 8.54
CA ASN A 40 -30.07 -27.95 8.68
C ASN A 40 -31.58 -28.25 8.77
N GLY A 41 -32.45 -27.26 8.61
CA GLY A 41 -33.91 -27.45 8.62
C GLY A 41 -34.57 -27.46 10.00
N CYS A 42 -33.87 -27.03 11.06
CA CYS A 42 -34.46 -26.91 12.41
C CYS A 42 -35.29 -25.63 12.49
N GLU A 43 -36.59 -25.73 12.82
CA GLU A 43 -37.45 -24.58 13.09
C GLU A 43 -37.32 -24.14 14.56
N VAL A 44 -36.93 -22.88 14.79
CA VAL A 44 -36.71 -22.30 16.12
C VAL A 44 -37.54 -21.02 16.27
N HIS A 45 -38.11 -20.81 17.46
CA HIS A 45 -38.85 -19.58 17.80
C HIS A 45 -37.92 -18.55 18.45
N LEU A 46 -37.99 -17.29 18.01
CA LEU A 46 -37.13 -16.17 18.45
C LEU A 46 -37.31 -15.72 19.92
N GLU A 47 -38.33 -16.19 20.63
CA GLU A 47 -38.68 -15.75 22.00
C GLU A 47 -37.75 -16.28 23.12
N LYS A 48 -36.65 -16.97 22.81
CA LYS A 48 -35.71 -17.54 23.79
C LYS A 48 -34.25 -17.14 23.57
N LEU A 49 -33.99 -15.86 23.31
CA LEU A 49 -32.63 -15.32 23.38
C LEU A 49 -32.41 -14.82 24.81
N GLU A 50 -31.68 -15.59 25.62
CA GLU A 50 -31.19 -15.10 26.92
C GLU A 50 -30.20 -13.94 26.70
N GLU A 51 -30.14 -13.01 27.67
CA GLU A 51 -29.14 -11.94 27.72
C GLU A 51 -27.73 -12.56 27.69
N ASP A 52 -27.17 -12.72 26.50
CA ASP A 52 -25.76 -13.03 26.38
C ASP A 52 -24.99 -11.73 26.60
N ASN A 53 -24.17 -11.71 27.65
CA ASN A 53 -23.25 -10.62 27.95
C ASN A 53 -22.11 -10.50 26.91
N PHE A 54 -22.19 -11.21 25.79
CA PHE A 54 -21.29 -11.08 24.67
C PHE A 54 -21.59 -9.82 23.85
N ASN A 55 -20.96 -8.73 24.28
CA ASN A 55 -20.79 -7.40 23.65
C ASN A 55 -21.79 -6.32 24.08
N GLY A 56 -21.42 -5.59 25.14
CA GLY A 56 -22.00 -4.29 25.50
C GLY A 56 -21.65 -3.16 24.54
N PHE A 57 -21.98 -3.29 23.25
CA PHE A 57 -21.81 -2.21 22.27
C PHE A 57 -23.11 -1.59 21.75
N PHE A 58 -24.26 -2.28 21.78
CA PHE A 58 -25.54 -1.70 21.36
C PHE A 58 -26.71 -2.23 22.21
N ASN A 59 -27.72 -1.38 22.45
CA ASN A 59 -28.95 -1.78 23.14
C ASN A 59 -29.96 -2.44 22.18
N ARG A 60 -31.01 -3.06 22.73
CA ARG A 60 -32.04 -3.77 21.95
C ARG A 60 -32.76 -2.87 20.94
N ASP A 61 -33.01 -1.61 21.28
CA ASP A 61 -33.70 -0.66 20.38
C ASP A 61 -32.81 -0.29 19.18
N GLU A 62 -31.48 -0.17 19.38
CA GLU A 62 -30.49 0.01 18.32
C GLU A 62 -30.38 -1.23 17.40
N ILE A 63 -30.57 -2.42 17.97
CA ILE A 63 -30.60 -3.69 17.22
C ILE A 63 -31.93 -3.85 16.46
N GLU A 64 -33.06 -3.40 17.00
CA GLU A 64 -34.35 -3.46 16.28
C GLU A 64 -34.38 -2.44 15.12
N GLU A 65 -33.82 -1.24 15.29
CA GLU A 65 -33.69 -0.26 14.20
C GLU A 65 -32.69 -0.70 13.13
N LEU A 66 -31.50 -1.21 13.48
CA LEU A 66 -30.46 -1.57 12.48
C LEU A 66 -30.76 -2.85 11.69
N PHE A 67 -31.63 -3.73 12.18
CA PHE A 67 -31.80 -5.09 11.63
C PHE A 67 -33.15 -5.35 10.95
N TYR A 68 -34.10 -4.40 10.98
CA TYR A 68 -35.37 -4.49 10.25
C TYR A 68 -35.39 -3.56 9.03
N PHE A 69 -34.56 -3.85 8.01
CA PHE A 69 -34.48 -3.03 6.80
C PHE A 69 -34.75 -3.84 5.52
N ASN A 70 -35.62 -3.28 4.68
CA ASN A 70 -35.94 -3.76 3.33
C ASN A 70 -34.66 -3.81 2.47
N GLU A 71 -34.40 -4.94 1.82
CA GLU A 71 -33.18 -5.19 1.03
C GLU A 71 -32.99 -4.19 -0.12
N LYS A 72 -34.07 -3.61 -0.66
CA LYS A 72 -33.98 -2.50 -1.63
C LYS A 72 -33.43 -1.23 -0.98
N ILE A 73 -33.79 -0.96 0.27
CA ILE A 73 -33.24 0.16 1.06
C ILE A 73 -31.81 -0.16 1.51
N GLN A 74 -31.47 -1.43 1.77
CA GLN A 74 -30.10 -1.86 2.08
C GLN A 74 -29.19 -1.75 0.85
N LEU A 75 -29.62 -2.21 -0.31
CA LEU A 75 -28.96 -1.96 -1.59
C LEU A 75 -28.88 -0.46 -1.86
N GLU A 76 -29.95 0.33 -1.68
CA GLU A 76 -29.90 1.79 -1.85
C GLU A 76 -29.02 2.49 -0.78
N HIS A 77 -28.83 1.93 0.42
CA HIS A 77 -27.92 2.44 1.45
C HIS A 77 -26.46 2.05 1.18
N PHE A 78 -26.17 0.78 0.85
CA PHE A 78 -24.86 0.32 0.42
C PHE A 78 -24.43 0.99 -0.91
N LEU A 79 -25.37 1.20 -1.84
CA LEU A 79 -25.15 1.93 -3.09
C LEU A 79 -25.11 3.45 -2.87
N LYS A 80 -25.73 4.01 -1.82
CA LYS A 80 -25.51 5.40 -1.41
C LYS A 80 -24.09 5.64 -0.91
N PHE A 81 -23.40 4.61 -0.39
CA PHE A 81 -21.97 4.66 -0.10
C PHE A 81 -21.09 4.41 -1.34
N SER A 82 -21.63 3.80 -2.41
CA SER A 82 -21.02 3.77 -3.74
C SER A 82 -21.45 4.98 -4.58
N LYS A 83 -21.37 6.20 -4.04
CA LYS A 83 -21.34 7.37 -4.93
C LYS A 83 -20.16 7.14 -5.88
N SER A 84 -20.47 6.84 -7.14
CA SER A 84 -19.45 6.69 -8.16
C SER A 84 -18.56 7.91 -8.09
N ILE A 85 -17.26 7.67 -7.96
CA ILE A 85 -16.29 8.75 -7.88
C ILE A 85 -16.36 9.43 -9.24
N SER A 86 -16.69 10.72 -9.24
CA SER A 86 -16.64 11.53 -10.44
C SER A 86 -15.17 11.86 -10.70
N PHE A 87 -14.68 11.44 -11.85
CA PHE A 87 -13.31 11.72 -12.29
C PHE A 87 -13.30 12.89 -13.27
N GLY A 88 -12.50 13.91 -12.98
CA GLY A 88 -12.44 15.15 -13.74
C GLY A 88 -11.36 15.15 -14.83
N ASN A 89 -10.28 14.38 -14.67
CA ASN A 89 -9.12 14.46 -15.55
C ASN A 89 -8.81 13.15 -16.29
N ILE A 90 -9.10 11.96 -15.78
CA ILE A 90 -8.93 10.70 -16.51
C ILE A 90 -10.08 10.48 -17.50
N ARG A 91 -9.92 9.53 -18.44
CA ARG A 91 -10.98 9.24 -19.41
C ARG A 91 -12.17 8.58 -18.70
N LYS A 92 -13.37 8.77 -19.24
CA LYS A 92 -14.60 8.17 -18.68
C LYS A 92 -14.45 6.65 -18.54
N GLU A 93 -13.93 5.98 -19.56
CA GLU A 93 -13.74 4.53 -19.52
C GLU A 93 -12.73 4.09 -18.45
N GLU A 94 -11.75 4.94 -18.13
CA GLU A 94 -10.79 4.69 -17.03
C GLU A 94 -11.47 4.88 -15.67
N GLY A 95 -12.31 5.92 -15.53
CA GLY A 95 -13.09 6.17 -14.32
C GLY A 95 -14.12 5.08 -14.04
N ASP A 96 -14.83 4.61 -15.07
CA ASP A 96 -15.81 3.52 -14.95
C ASP A 96 -15.13 2.22 -14.47
N ARG A 97 -13.93 1.92 -15.00
CA ARG A 97 -13.13 0.76 -14.55
C ARG A 97 -12.65 0.89 -13.11
N LEU A 98 -12.24 2.07 -12.67
CA LEU A 98 -11.86 2.31 -11.27
C LEU A 98 -13.06 2.18 -10.32
N ASN A 99 -14.21 2.76 -10.67
CA ASN A 99 -15.44 2.62 -9.90
C ASN A 99 -15.84 1.14 -9.75
N TYR A 100 -15.75 0.37 -10.83
CA TYR A 100 -15.97 -1.08 -10.77
C TYR A 100 -15.01 -1.81 -9.82
N LEU A 101 -13.74 -1.40 -9.75
CA LEU A 101 -12.78 -1.96 -8.79
C LEU A 101 -13.10 -1.56 -7.34
N PHE A 102 -13.60 -0.34 -7.11
CA PHE A 102 -14.08 0.09 -5.80
C PHE A 102 -15.34 -0.66 -5.36
N GLU A 103 -16.25 -0.97 -6.28
CA GLU A 103 -17.41 -1.82 -5.99
C GLU A 103 -16.98 -3.24 -5.64
N LYS A 104 -16.04 -3.82 -6.41
CA LYS A 104 -15.46 -5.14 -6.16
C LYS A 104 -14.84 -5.28 -4.77
N LYS A 105 -14.27 -4.19 -4.24
CA LYS A 105 -13.68 -4.16 -2.90
C LYS A 105 -14.59 -4.79 -1.86
N MET A 106 -15.82 -4.26 -1.76
CA MET A 106 -16.77 -4.64 -0.73
C MET A 106 -17.11 -6.14 -0.78
N PHE A 107 -17.36 -6.67 -1.98
CA PHE A 107 -17.64 -8.10 -2.15
C PHE A 107 -16.43 -8.98 -1.82
N THR A 108 -15.22 -8.50 -2.10
CA THR A 108 -13.99 -9.25 -1.79
C THR A 108 -13.73 -9.28 -0.28
N GLU A 109 -13.98 -8.17 0.44
CA GLU A 109 -13.91 -8.12 1.91
C GLU A 109 -14.88 -9.15 2.53
N ILE A 110 -16.13 -9.18 2.06
CA ILE A 110 -17.13 -10.19 2.48
C ILE A 110 -16.65 -11.61 2.20
N ASP A 111 -16.10 -11.87 1.00
CA ASP A 111 -15.62 -13.20 0.64
C ASP A 111 -14.45 -13.68 1.52
N ILE A 112 -13.58 -12.76 1.94
CA ILE A 112 -12.46 -13.06 2.86
C ILE A 112 -13.01 -13.41 4.25
N ASP A 113 -13.93 -12.59 4.77
CA ASP A 113 -14.58 -12.82 6.08
C ASP A 113 -15.29 -14.16 6.13
N ASP A 114 -16.07 -14.50 5.10
CA ASP A 114 -16.78 -15.79 4.99
C ASP A 114 -15.82 -16.98 5.08
N PHE A 115 -14.69 -16.90 4.38
CA PHE A 115 -13.66 -17.95 4.41
C PHE A 115 -13.07 -18.14 5.81
N VAL A 116 -12.78 -17.04 6.53
CA VAL A 116 -12.27 -17.09 7.91
C VAL A 116 -13.30 -17.72 8.85
N VAL A 117 -14.56 -17.30 8.76
CA VAL A 117 -15.65 -17.84 9.58
C VAL A 117 -15.83 -19.35 9.34
N ASN A 118 -15.84 -19.78 8.09
CA ASN A 118 -15.96 -21.20 7.73
C ASN A 118 -14.84 -22.05 8.31
N TYR A 119 -13.60 -21.54 8.31
CA TYR A 119 -12.48 -22.22 8.96
C TYR A 119 -12.67 -22.30 10.48
N MET A 120 -13.09 -21.20 11.13
CA MET A 120 -13.30 -21.17 12.58
C MET A 120 -14.38 -22.16 13.03
N ILE A 121 -15.51 -22.22 12.32
CA ILE A 121 -16.60 -23.17 12.58
C ILE A 121 -16.09 -24.61 12.46
N LYS A 122 -15.43 -24.92 11.34
CA LYS A 122 -14.94 -26.28 11.04
C LYS A 122 -13.92 -26.78 12.07
N GLU A 123 -13.04 -25.91 12.54
CA GLU A 123 -12.02 -26.24 13.53
C GLU A 123 -12.53 -26.15 14.99
N GLY A 124 -13.82 -25.84 15.19
CA GLY A 124 -14.41 -25.68 16.53
C GLY A 124 -13.75 -24.57 17.35
N LYS A 125 -13.15 -23.57 16.68
CA LYS A 125 -12.44 -22.47 17.33
C LYS A 125 -13.43 -21.39 17.74
N THR A 126 -13.56 -21.16 19.03
CA THR A 126 -14.40 -20.10 19.60
C THR A 126 -13.65 -18.79 19.83
N ALA A 127 -12.32 -18.78 19.68
CA ALA A 127 -11.47 -17.62 19.90
C ALA A 127 -10.35 -17.52 18.87
N ILE A 128 -9.93 -16.28 18.56
CA ILE A 128 -8.77 -15.99 17.71
C ILE A 128 -7.52 -16.49 18.44
N PRO A 129 -6.65 -17.29 17.80
CA PRO A 129 -5.46 -17.83 18.44
C PRO A 129 -4.48 -16.72 18.85
N GLU A 130 -3.95 -16.80 20.08
CA GLU A 130 -2.98 -15.82 20.63
C GLU A 130 -1.65 -15.79 19.88
N LYS A 131 -1.29 -16.90 19.23
CA LYS A 131 -0.07 -17.03 18.42
C LYS A 131 -0.44 -17.07 16.94
N PRO A 132 0.42 -16.53 16.06
CA PRO A 132 0.20 -16.64 14.63
C PRO A 132 0.05 -18.12 14.25
N THR A 133 -1.02 -18.49 13.53
CA THR A 133 -1.17 -19.82 12.93
C THR A 133 -0.71 -19.80 11.47
N ASN A 134 -0.54 -20.96 10.85
CA ASN A 134 -0.24 -21.01 9.42
C ASN A 134 -1.45 -20.53 8.62
N PHE A 135 -2.66 -20.93 9.05
CA PHE A 135 -3.91 -20.34 8.54
C PHE A 135 -3.94 -18.81 8.64
N GLY A 136 -3.64 -18.26 9.83
CA GLY A 136 -3.62 -16.81 10.05
C GLY A 136 -2.60 -16.10 9.14
N PHE A 137 -1.43 -16.69 8.93
CA PHE A 137 -0.46 -16.16 7.95
C PHE A 137 -1.05 -16.07 6.54
N ILE A 138 -1.80 -17.09 6.10
CA ILE A 138 -2.41 -17.14 4.77
C ILE A 138 -3.52 -16.10 4.62
N VAL A 139 -4.44 -16.02 5.58
CA VAL A 139 -5.50 -14.99 5.61
C VAL A 139 -4.87 -13.61 5.50
N ASN A 140 -3.86 -13.35 6.32
CA ASN A 140 -3.18 -12.06 6.36
C ASN A 140 -2.50 -11.72 5.04
N LEU A 141 -2.00 -12.72 4.32
CA LEU A 141 -1.42 -12.53 3.01
C LEU A 141 -2.47 -12.08 1.99
N ILE A 142 -3.65 -12.70 2.03
CA ILE A 142 -4.80 -12.35 1.18
C ILE A 142 -5.27 -10.92 1.49
N GLU A 143 -5.43 -10.57 2.77
CA GLU A 143 -5.82 -9.22 3.19
C GLU A 143 -4.80 -8.16 2.78
N ASP A 144 -3.49 -8.42 2.92
CA ASP A 144 -2.47 -7.46 2.54
C ASP A 144 -2.41 -7.27 1.02
N ILE A 145 -2.63 -8.34 0.23
CA ILE A 145 -2.80 -8.24 -1.23
C ILE A 145 -3.99 -7.33 -1.55
N HIS A 146 -5.13 -7.59 -0.92
CA HIS A 146 -6.35 -6.82 -1.13
C HIS A 146 -6.15 -5.34 -0.79
N TYR A 147 -5.55 -5.05 0.38
CA TYR A 147 -5.19 -3.71 0.82
C TYR A 147 -4.37 -2.96 -0.24
N PHE A 148 -3.30 -3.56 -0.76
CA PHE A 148 -2.45 -2.88 -1.75
C PHE A 148 -3.14 -2.68 -3.11
N LEU A 149 -4.02 -3.58 -3.53
CA LEU A 149 -4.80 -3.37 -4.76
C LEU A 149 -5.81 -2.22 -4.61
N VAL A 150 -6.51 -2.17 -3.48
CA VAL A 150 -7.42 -1.05 -3.16
C VAL A 150 -6.65 0.26 -3.06
N ARG A 151 -5.50 0.24 -2.39
CA ARG A 151 -4.60 1.39 -2.25
C ARG A 151 -4.17 1.94 -3.60
N ALA A 152 -3.85 1.06 -4.56
CA ALA A 152 -3.52 1.48 -5.92
C ALA A 152 -4.69 2.20 -6.61
N CYS A 153 -5.93 1.73 -6.43
CA CYS A 153 -7.13 2.42 -6.93
C CYS A 153 -7.32 3.79 -6.25
N GLN A 154 -7.23 3.83 -4.92
CA GLN A 154 -7.38 5.07 -4.14
C GLN A 154 -6.31 6.10 -4.54
N ASP A 155 -5.08 5.68 -4.80
CA ASP A 155 -4.00 6.56 -5.27
C ASP A 155 -4.24 7.06 -6.70
N LEU A 156 -4.85 6.27 -7.59
CA LEU A 156 -5.25 6.76 -8.91
C LEU A 156 -6.41 7.77 -8.83
N ALA A 157 -7.31 7.62 -7.85
CA ALA A 157 -8.33 8.63 -7.58
C ALA A 157 -7.71 9.92 -7.02
N LEU A 158 -6.79 9.82 -6.07
CA LEU A 158 -6.05 10.97 -5.53
C LEU A 158 -5.19 11.65 -6.61
N PHE A 159 -4.63 10.90 -7.55
CA PHE A 159 -3.96 11.46 -8.73
C PHE A 159 -4.90 12.35 -9.55
N ASP A 160 -6.12 11.88 -9.84
CA ASP A 160 -7.12 12.64 -10.61
C ASP A 160 -7.57 13.91 -9.88
N ILE A 161 -7.92 13.77 -8.60
CA ILE A 161 -8.26 14.88 -7.68
C ILE A 161 -7.15 15.93 -7.67
N THR A 162 -5.90 15.49 -7.56
CA THR A 162 -4.74 16.38 -7.47
C THR A 162 -4.50 17.15 -8.77
N LEU A 163 -4.73 16.52 -9.92
CA LEU A 163 -4.66 17.20 -11.22
C LEU A 163 -5.72 18.29 -11.36
N GLU A 164 -6.89 18.14 -10.72
CA GLU A 164 -7.94 19.15 -10.72
C GLU A 164 -7.64 20.29 -9.76
N VAL A 165 -7.41 19.95 -8.50
CA VAL A 165 -7.27 20.91 -7.40
C VAL A 165 -6.05 21.79 -7.59
N ASN A 166 -4.91 21.21 -7.97
CA ASN A 166 -3.70 22.01 -8.07
C ASN A 166 -3.66 22.89 -9.33
N LYS A 167 -4.68 22.83 -10.23
CA LYS A 167 -4.86 23.84 -11.28
C LYS A 167 -5.45 25.14 -10.73
N THR A 168 -6.23 25.06 -9.66
CA THR A 168 -6.99 26.18 -9.12
C THR A 168 -6.40 26.73 -7.82
N LYS A 169 -5.49 25.99 -7.16
CA LYS A 169 -4.91 26.33 -5.84
C LYS A 169 -3.39 26.36 -5.86
N GLU A 170 -2.80 27.33 -6.54
CA GLU A 170 -1.34 27.48 -6.66
C GLU A 170 -0.65 27.75 -5.31
N ASP A 171 -1.30 28.46 -4.39
CA ASP A 171 -0.70 28.87 -3.10
C ASP A 171 -0.69 27.75 -2.04
N ARG A 172 -1.48 26.70 -2.21
CA ARG A 172 -1.61 25.58 -1.25
C ARG A 172 -1.79 24.23 -1.96
N PRO A 173 -0.75 23.75 -2.66
CA PRO A 173 -0.84 22.50 -3.41
C PRO A 173 -0.99 21.30 -2.47
N PHE A 174 -1.90 20.38 -2.80
CA PHE A 174 -2.22 19.23 -1.97
C PHE A 174 -1.04 18.25 -1.85
N TYR A 175 -0.73 17.54 -2.92
CA TYR A 175 0.51 16.80 -3.17
C TYR A 175 0.79 16.94 -4.67
N SER A 176 1.92 16.49 -5.18
CA SER A 176 2.11 16.43 -6.64
C SER A 176 1.28 15.26 -7.21
N ALA A 177 0.73 15.38 -8.43
CA ALA A 177 -0.02 14.26 -9.00
C ALA A 177 0.88 13.02 -9.16
N ARG A 178 2.15 13.22 -9.56
CA ARG A 178 3.16 12.14 -9.60
C ARG A 178 3.32 11.39 -8.27
N PHE A 179 3.14 12.05 -7.12
CA PHE A 179 3.27 11.42 -5.80
C PHE A 179 2.30 10.24 -5.68
N PHE A 180 1.03 10.47 -5.98
CA PHE A 180 -0.01 9.44 -5.92
C PHE A 180 0.15 8.42 -7.02
N PHE A 181 0.46 8.84 -8.26
CA PHE A 181 0.69 7.90 -9.35
C PHE A 181 1.82 6.91 -9.02
N TYR A 182 2.93 7.37 -8.44
CA TYR A 182 4.03 6.48 -8.05
C TYR A 182 3.70 5.62 -6.83
N ASN A 183 2.87 6.09 -5.90
CA ASN A 183 2.36 5.24 -4.82
C ASN A 183 1.51 4.09 -5.36
N ALA A 184 0.65 4.35 -6.35
CA ALA A 184 -0.13 3.30 -7.01
C ALA A 184 0.78 2.23 -7.65
N ILE A 185 1.89 2.65 -8.28
CA ILE A 185 2.86 1.73 -8.88
C ILE A 185 3.56 0.86 -7.83
N GLU A 186 3.98 1.43 -6.68
CA GLU A 186 4.55 0.63 -5.59
C GLU A 186 3.52 -0.31 -4.97
N ALA A 187 2.27 0.13 -4.78
CA ALA A 187 1.20 -0.71 -4.26
C ALA A 187 0.91 -1.92 -5.17
N ILE A 188 0.85 -1.71 -6.50
CA ILE A 188 0.74 -2.80 -7.48
C ILE A 188 1.91 -3.78 -7.35
N TRP A 189 3.14 -3.27 -7.18
CA TRP A 189 4.32 -4.13 -7.01
C TRP A 189 4.25 -4.94 -5.71
N TYR A 190 3.84 -4.33 -4.60
CA TYR A 190 3.69 -4.99 -3.30
C TYR A 190 2.60 -6.06 -3.31
N ALA A 191 1.47 -5.82 -3.98
CA ALA A 191 0.45 -6.83 -4.21
C ALA A 191 0.99 -8.01 -5.05
N PHE A 192 1.70 -7.72 -6.13
CA PHE A 192 2.28 -8.74 -7.00
C PHE A 192 3.27 -9.66 -6.26
N GLU A 193 4.19 -9.12 -5.46
CA GLU A 193 5.17 -9.94 -4.73
C GLU A 193 4.49 -10.87 -3.71
N ARG A 194 3.43 -10.40 -3.04
CA ARG A 194 2.63 -11.21 -2.11
C ARG A 194 1.82 -12.30 -2.81
N LEU A 195 1.22 -11.99 -3.96
CA LEU A 195 0.54 -12.98 -4.80
C LEU A 195 1.50 -14.11 -5.18
N VAL A 196 2.72 -13.77 -5.60
CA VAL A 196 3.76 -14.75 -5.91
C VAL A 196 4.14 -15.58 -4.68
N VAL A 197 4.21 -14.98 -3.49
CA VAL A 197 4.47 -15.72 -2.24
C VAL A 197 3.33 -16.70 -1.93
N TYR A 198 2.06 -16.27 -2.00
CA TYR A 198 0.90 -17.14 -1.77
C TYR A 198 0.94 -18.35 -2.72
N ILE A 199 1.11 -18.07 -4.01
CA ILE A 199 1.12 -19.08 -5.06
C ILE A 199 2.31 -20.03 -4.86
N GLY A 200 3.48 -19.51 -4.51
CA GLY A 200 4.64 -20.31 -4.15
C GLY A 200 4.38 -21.23 -2.96
N LEU A 201 3.70 -20.76 -1.91
CA LEU A 201 3.39 -21.57 -0.72
C LEU A 201 2.44 -22.71 -1.08
N LYS A 202 1.39 -22.39 -1.84
CA LYS A 202 0.41 -23.36 -2.31
C LYS A 202 1.05 -24.48 -3.14
N TYR A 203 1.93 -24.12 -4.06
CA TYR A 203 2.58 -25.06 -4.98
C TYR A 203 3.91 -25.61 -4.46
N GLY A 204 4.17 -25.51 -3.15
CA GLY A 204 5.28 -26.22 -2.51
C GLY A 204 6.68 -25.65 -2.79
N PHE A 205 6.79 -24.36 -3.14
CA PHE A 205 8.08 -23.69 -3.22
C PHE A 205 8.81 -23.80 -1.87
N LYS A 206 10.08 -24.24 -1.90
CA LYS A 206 10.88 -24.46 -0.69
C LYS A 206 11.41 -23.14 -0.13
N PHE A 207 10.55 -22.40 0.58
CA PHE A 207 10.93 -21.18 1.28
C PHE A 207 12.05 -21.42 2.30
N LYS A 208 12.90 -20.41 2.48
CA LYS A 208 13.92 -20.34 3.53
C LYS A 208 13.43 -19.43 4.64
N SER A 209 13.99 -19.57 5.85
CA SER A 209 13.67 -18.69 6.97
C SER A 209 14.03 -17.23 6.70
N LYS A 210 15.23 -16.98 6.15
CA LYS A 210 15.69 -15.64 5.77
C LYS A 210 14.90 -15.09 4.58
N ILE A 211 14.18 -13.97 4.77
CA ILE A 211 13.34 -13.36 3.73
C ILE A 211 14.13 -13.05 2.44
N GLU A 212 15.38 -12.57 2.53
CA GLU A 212 16.16 -12.16 1.35
C GLU A 212 16.53 -13.32 0.41
N ALA A 213 16.43 -14.56 0.90
CA ALA A 213 16.68 -15.75 0.09
C ALA A 213 15.50 -16.09 -0.84
N ASN A 214 14.29 -15.64 -0.50
CA ASN A 214 13.00 -15.97 -1.13
C ASN A 214 12.60 -14.94 -2.19
N LYS A 215 13.52 -14.63 -3.11
CA LYS A 215 13.31 -13.58 -4.10
C LYS A 215 12.20 -13.96 -5.10
N THR A 216 11.34 -12.99 -5.43
CA THR A 216 10.20 -13.14 -6.35
C THR A 216 10.54 -13.88 -7.64
N TYR A 217 11.65 -13.52 -8.31
CA TYR A 217 12.04 -14.18 -9.56
C TYR A 217 12.35 -15.67 -9.38
N LYS A 218 12.88 -16.12 -8.24
CA LYS A 218 13.15 -17.54 -7.99
C LYS A 218 11.87 -18.34 -7.85
N ILE A 219 10.85 -17.73 -7.25
CA ILE A 219 9.54 -18.35 -7.09
C ILE A 219 8.87 -18.45 -8.46
N ILE A 220 8.91 -17.38 -9.26
CA ILE A 220 8.40 -17.39 -10.65
C ILE A 220 9.13 -18.45 -11.50
N ASP A 221 10.46 -18.53 -11.40
CA ASP A 221 11.26 -19.52 -12.11
C ASP A 221 10.86 -20.96 -11.73
N PHE A 222 10.56 -21.20 -10.45
CA PHE A 222 10.02 -22.47 -9.98
C PHE A 222 8.64 -22.75 -10.58
N LEU A 223 7.70 -21.83 -10.44
CA LEU A 223 6.33 -21.97 -10.95
C LEU A 223 6.32 -22.21 -12.47
N SER A 224 7.23 -21.60 -13.22
CA SER A 224 7.30 -21.77 -14.68
C SER A 224 7.67 -23.19 -15.15
N LYS A 225 8.32 -23.97 -14.29
CA LYS A 225 8.83 -25.32 -14.58
C LYS A 225 7.84 -26.42 -14.24
N GLU A 226 6.97 -26.21 -13.26
CA GLU A 226 5.92 -27.16 -12.88
C GLU A 226 4.86 -27.22 -13.99
N LEU A 227 4.83 -28.33 -14.74
CA LEU A 227 4.03 -28.49 -15.97
C LEU A 227 2.57 -28.82 -15.69
N ASP A 228 2.28 -29.58 -14.63
CA ASP A 228 0.93 -30.07 -14.32
C ASP A 228 -0.02 -28.96 -13.83
N GLU A 229 0.55 -27.88 -13.27
CA GLU A 229 -0.21 -26.80 -12.61
C GLU A 229 -0.50 -25.59 -13.52
N LYS A 230 0.05 -25.60 -14.76
CA LYS A 230 -0.17 -24.57 -15.79
C LYS A 230 -1.63 -24.43 -16.23
N THR A 231 -2.49 -25.34 -15.78
CA THR A 231 -3.90 -25.41 -16.16
C THR A 231 -4.84 -24.69 -15.19
N THR A 232 -4.39 -24.38 -13.96
CA THR A 232 -5.23 -23.75 -12.94
C THR A 232 -5.59 -22.29 -13.29
N PRO A 233 -6.77 -21.78 -12.92
CA PRO A 233 -7.15 -20.38 -13.13
C PRO A 233 -6.16 -19.38 -12.51
N ILE A 234 -5.73 -19.62 -11.26
CA ILE A 234 -4.74 -18.78 -10.55
C ILE A 234 -3.46 -18.62 -11.37
N TYR A 235 -2.93 -19.74 -11.89
CA TYR A 235 -1.70 -19.72 -12.69
C TYR A 235 -1.89 -18.95 -14.00
N LYS A 236 -3.00 -19.19 -14.71
CA LYS A 236 -3.31 -18.49 -15.98
C LYS A 236 -3.39 -16.98 -15.80
N GLU A 237 -4.09 -16.51 -14.77
CA GLU A 237 -4.22 -15.09 -14.47
C GLU A 237 -2.87 -14.46 -14.05
N LEU A 238 -2.08 -15.14 -13.21
CA LEU A 238 -0.75 -14.65 -12.80
C LEU A 238 0.17 -14.47 -14.02
N PHE A 239 0.25 -15.47 -14.90
CA PHE A 239 1.13 -15.41 -16.06
C PHE A 239 0.62 -14.43 -17.13
N SER A 240 -0.69 -14.20 -17.20
CA SER A 240 -1.26 -13.09 -17.99
C SER A 240 -0.76 -11.73 -17.49
N TYR A 241 -0.75 -11.48 -16.17
CA TYR A 241 -0.16 -10.26 -15.60
C TYR A 241 1.34 -10.14 -15.90
N ILE A 242 2.10 -11.24 -15.75
CA ILE A 242 3.55 -11.27 -15.99
C ILE A 242 3.86 -10.85 -17.43
N GLN A 243 3.14 -11.41 -18.39
CA GLN A 243 3.33 -11.14 -19.82
C GLN A 243 2.91 -9.71 -20.21
N ASN A 244 1.79 -9.24 -19.68
CA ASN A 244 1.14 -8.03 -20.18
C ASN A 244 1.52 -6.74 -19.43
N SER A 245 1.76 -6.83 -18.12
CA SER A 245 1.79 -5.66 -17.23
C SER A 245 3.10 -5.45 -16.48
N THR A 246 3.85 -6.52 -16.18
CA THR A 246 5.06 -6.42 -15.34
C THR A 246 6.12 -5.48 -15.93
N LYS A 247 6.31 -5.47 -17.25
CA LYS A 247 7.27 -4.57 -17.92
C LYS A 247 6.90 -3.10 -17.75
N HIS A 248 5.61 -2.76 -17.83
CA HIS A 248 5.10 -1.40 -17.64
C HIS A 248 5.35 -0.92 -16.22
N ILE A 249 4.93 -1.71 -15.23
CA ILE A 249 5.09 -1.40 -13.79
C ILE A 249 6.57 -1.27 -13.41
N SER A 250 7.39 -2.26 -13.78
CA SER A 250 8.83 -2.27 -13.47
C SER A 250 9.57 -1.08 -14.11
N SER A 251 9.24 -0.72 -15.35
CA SER A 251 9.87 0.42 -16.03
C SER A 251 9.59 1.74 -15.30
N ILE A 252 8.35 1.95 -14.84
CA ILE A 252 7.99 3.18 -14.11
C ILE A 252 8.66 3.18 -12.74
N ARG A 253 8.61 2.06 -12.02
CA ARG A 253 9.22 1.90 -10.69
C ARG A 253 10.73 2.17 -10.71
N ASN A 254 11.46 1.62 -11.68
CA ASN A 254 12.91 1.85 -11.81
C ASN A 254 13.26 3.32 -12.05
N ASN A 255 12.41 4.06 -12.78
CA ASN A 255 12.60 5.50 -12.98
C ASN A 255 12.27 6.35 -11.75
N ASN A 256 11.50 5.81 -10.81
CA ASN A 256 11.19 6.47 -9.55
C ASN A 256 12.15 6.10 -8.41
N THR A 257 12.84 4.98 -8.49
CA THR A 257 13.72 4.48 -7.41
C THR A 257 15.19 4.73 -7.72
N HIS A 258 15.71 4.10 -8.77
CA HIS A 258 17.15 4.05 -9.04
C HIS A 258 17.63 5.08 -10.06
N ASN A 259 16.87 5.31 -11.13
CA ASN A 259 17.30 6.24 -12.18
C ASN A 259 16.97 7.68 -11.80
N ALA A 260 17.56 8.65 -12.51
CA ALA A 260 17.10 10.04 -12.49
C ALA A 260 15.58 10.07 -12.76
N SER A 261 14.84 10.89 -12.02
CA SER A 261 13.39 10.96 -12.20
C SER A 261 13.01 11.25 -13.66
N ILE A 262 11.87 10.73 -14.12
CA ILE A 262 11.36 10.96 -15.50
C ILE A 262 11.35 12.46 -15.82
N HIS A 263 10.99 13.28 -14.84
CA HIS A 263 11.01 14.72 -14.93
C HIS A 263 12.41 15.25 -15.33
N ILE A 264 13.46 14.85 -14.61
CA ILE A 264 14.84 15.23 -14.93
C ILE A 264 15.30 14.68 -16.28
N GLN A 265 14.97 13.41 -16.58
CA GLN A 265 15.30 12.80 -17.87
C GLN A 265 14.69 13.58 -19.04
N GLU A 266 13.45 14.03 -18.89
CA GLU A 266 12.73 14.80 -19.92
C GLU A 266 13.26 16.23 -20.06
N ILE A 267 13.65 16.91 -18.96
CA ILE A 267 14.40 18.18 -19.04
C ILE A 267 15.64 18.02 -19.91
N ASN A 268 16.40 16.96 -19.63
CA ASN A 268 17.69 16.71 -20.27
C ASN A 268 17.53 16.31 -21.73
N ARG A 269 16.51 15.52 -22.07
CA ARG A 269 16.21 15.14 -23.47
C ARG A 269 15.77 16.33 -24.30
N LYS A 270 14.99 17.26 -23.73
CA LYS A 270 14.44 18.41 -24.45
C LYS A 270 15.33 19.64 -24.41
N SER A 271 16.63 19.49 -24.14
CA SER A 271 17.59 20.61 -24.10
C SER A 271 17.69 21.39 -25.42
N SER A 272 17.21 20.85 -26.54
CA SER A 272 17.13 21.52 -27.85
C SER A 272 15.75 22.11 -28.19
N ASP A 273 14.68 21.77 -27.47
CA ASP A 273 13.32 22.26 -27.73
C ASP A 273 12.95 23.37 -26.74
N ARG A 274 13.13 24.64 -27.19
CA ARG A 274 12.79 25.83 -26.40
C ARG A 274 11.33 25.87 -25.98
N ASN A 275 10.39 25.36 -26.78
CA ASN A 275 8.97 25.40 -26.45
C ASN A 275 8.62 24.39 -25.36
N ALA A 276 9.20 23.20 -25.40
CA ALA A 276 8.99 22.22 -24.34
C ALA A 276 9.70 22.59 -23.03
N LYS A 277 10.89 23.20 -23.09
CA LYS A 277 11.58 23.76 -21.92
C LYS A 277 10.81 24.95 -21.33
N LYS A 278 10.20 25.78 -22.19
CA LYS A 278 9.32 26.88 -21.80
C LYS A 278 8.04 26.36 -21.15
N LEU A 279 7.36 25.37 -21.74
CA LEU A 279 6.24 24.65 -21.09
C LEU A 279 6.63 24.06 -19.73
N PHE A 280 7.86 23.58 -19.58
CA PHE A 280 8.36 22.95 -18.38
C PHE A 280 8.67 23.93 -17.24
N MET A 281 9.14 25.13 -17.57
CA MET A 281 9.44 26.18 -16.59
C MET A 281 8.25 27.12 -16.34
N GLU A 282 7.32 27.24 -17.30
CA GLU A 282 6.18 28.16 -17.23
C GLU A 282 4.86 27.50 -16.83
N LYS A 283 4.71 26.17 -16.99
CA LYS A 283 3.53 25.49 -16.49
C LYS A 283 3.80 24.86 -15.12
N SER A 284 2.81 24.92 -14.23
CA SER A 284 2.86 24.26 -12.93
C SER A 284 3.19 22.75 -13.09
N ALA A 285 3.92 22.19 -12.13
CA ALA A 285 4.35 20.78 -12.12
C ALA A 285 3.22 19.76 -12.41
N ASN A 286 1.96 20.12 -12.12
CA ASN A 286 0.78 19.30 -12.40
C ASN A 286 0.44 19.19 -13.88
N SER A 287 0.73 20.21 -14.68
CA SER A 287 0.52 20.14 -16.13
C SER A 287 1.45 19.13 -16.80
N PHE A 288 2.69 19.02 -16.30
CA PHE A 288 3.66 18.02 -16.76
C PHE A 288 3.17 16.63 -16.38
N ASP A 289 2.77 16.44 -15.12
CA ASP A 289 2.24 15.17 -14.64
C ASP A 289 1.02 14.73 -15.47
N GLY A 290 0.12 15.66 -15.80
CA GLY A 290 -1.03 15.41 -16.67
C GLY A 290 -0.68 15.03 -18.11
N VAL A 291 0.41 15.55 -18.68
CA VAL A 291 0.85 15.19 -20.05
C VAL A 291 1.55 13.83 -20.07
N TYR A 292 2.37 13.54 -19.06
CA TYR A 292 3.28 12.38 -19.09
C TYR A 292 2.73 11.13 -18.39
N LEU A 293 1.94 11.31 -17.31
CA LEU A 293 1.45 10.20 -16.50
C LEU A 293 0.03 9.79 -16.89
N LYS A 294 -0.84 10.73 -17.29
CA LYS A 294 -2.20 10.41 -17.74
C LYS A 294 -2.25 9.33 -18.84
N PRO A 295 -1.40 9.34 -19.89
CA PRO A 295 -1.40 8.28 -20.91
C PRO A 295 -1.05 6.88 -20.37
N LYS A 296 -0.50 6.78 -19.16
CA LYS A 296 -0.11 5.53 -18.51
C LYS A 296 -1.22 4.96 -17.63
N VAL A 297 -2.24 5.76 -17.26
CA VAL A 297 -3.32 5.37 -16.35
C VAL A 297 -4.03 4.11 -16.83
N SER A 298 -4.46 4.04 -18.10
CA SER A 298 -5.15 2.85 -18.63
C SER A 298 -4.37 1.54 -18.46
N LYS A 299 -3.05 1.56 -18.69
CA LYS A 299 -2.18 0.39 -18.51
C LYS A 299 -1.96 0.06 -17.03
N THR A 300 -1.93 1.07 -16.18
CA THR A 300 -1.86 0.89 -14.73
C THR A 300 -3.16 0.28 -14.19
N ILE A 301 -4.33 0.72 -14.64
CA ILE A 301 -5.63 0.12 -14.28
C ILE A 301 -5.69 -1.34 -14.76
N LEU A 302 -5.25 -1.63 -15.99
CA LEU A 302 -5.19 -3.00 -16.49
C LEU A 302 -4.31 -3.91 -15.60
N ALA A 303 -3.18 -3.39 -15.13
CA ALA A 303 -2.33 -4.12 -14.20
C ALA A 303 -3.04 -4.44 -12.88
N ILE A 304 -3.80 -3.49 -12.32
CA ILE A 304 -4.61 -3.69 -11.12
C ILE A 304 -5.69 -4.74 -11.36
N GLU A 305 -6.45 -4.62 -12.45
CA GLU A 305 -7.51 -5.58 -12.80
C GLU A 305 -6.99 -7.01 -12.93
N GLN A 306 -5.84 -7.19 -13.60
CA GLN A 306 -5.23 -8.50 -13.75
C GLN A 306 -4.83 -9.10 -12.40
N LEU A 307 -4.17 -8.33 -11.53
CA LEU A 307 -3.83 -8.81 -10.18
C LEU A 307 -5.08 -9.07 -9.32
N TYR A 308 -6.13 -8.27 -9.50
CA TYR A 308 -7.40 -8.47 -8.81
C TYR A 308 -8.08 -9.77 -9.25
N SER A 309 -8.02 -10.11 -10.55
CA SER A 309 -8.46 -11.43 -11.04
C SER A 309 -7.69 -12.57 -10.37
N VAL A 310 -6.38 -12.44 -10.20
CA VAL A 310 -5.59 -13.44 -9.45
C VAL A 310 -6.06 -13.55 -8.00
N LEU A 311 -6.28 -12.41 -7.33
CA LEU A 311 -6.78 -12.39 -5.94
C LEU A 311 -8.14 -13.09 -5.83
N LEU A 312 -9.08 -12.84 -6.73
CA LEU A 312 -10.39 -13.48 -6.70
C LEU A 312 -10.30 -15.00 -6.85
N GLU A 313 -9.41 -15.50 -7.71
CA GLU A 313 -9.18 -16.94 -7.83
C GLU A 313 -8.50 -17.52 -6.58
N ILE A 314 -7.61 -16.76 -5.93
CA ILE A 314 -7.02 -17.13 -4.64
C ILE A 314 -8.09 -17.22 -3.53
N VAL A 315 -8.99 -16.24 -3.44
CA VAL A 315 -10.05 -16.24 -2.42
C VAL A 315 -11.01 -17.41 -2.61
N LYS A 316 -11.41 -17.69 -3.86
CA LYS A 316 -12.22 -18.89 -4.19
C LYS A 316 -11.52 -20.18 -3.80
N ASP A 317 -10.24 -20.29 -4.11
CA ASP A 317 -9.43 -21.46 -3.78
C ASP A 317 -9.22 -21.64 -2.27
N ALA A 318 -9.00 -20.54 -1.54
CA ALA A 318 -8.86 -20.53 -0.09
C ALA A 318 -10.14 -21.03 0.60
N LYS A 319 -11.32 -20.65 0.09
CA LYS A 319 -12.62 -21.18 0.55
C LYS A 319 -12.70 -22.71 0.45
N ILE A 320 -12.13 -23.29 -0.62
CA ILE A 320 -12.20 -24.74 -0.89
C ILE A 320 -11.14 -25.51 -0.09
N SER A 321 -9.94 -24.93 0.06
CA SER A 321 -8.74 -25.63 0.55
C SER A 321 -8.31 -25.23 1.96
N CYS A 322 -9.17 -24.52 2.71
CA CYS A 322 -8.86 -23.92 4.02
C CYS A 322 -8.16 -24.85 5.03
N ASN A 323 -8.56 -26.12 5.04
CA ASN A 323 -8.06 -27.18 5.91
C ASN A 323 -6.63 -27.65 5.58
N GLN A 324 -6.10 -27.31 4.41
CA GLN A 324 -4.73 -27.66 4.04
C GLN A 324 -3.71 -26.63 4.58
N PHE A 325 -4.16 -25.43 4.97
CA PHE A 325 -3.27 -24.33 5.34
C PHE A 325 -2.48 -24.57 6.62
N ASP A 326 -3.03 -25.29 7.59
CA ASP A 326 -2.29 -25.61 8.81
C ASP A 326 -1.09 -26.53 8.57
N SER A 327 -1.16 -27.36 7.52
CA SER A 327 -0.07 -28.26 7.13
C SER A 327 1.06 -27.59 6.34
N LEU A 328 0.88 -26.33 5.90
CA LEU A 328 1.89 -25.64 5.11
C LEU A 328 3.15 -25.34 5.92
N GLN A 329 4.31 -25.58 5.32
CA GLN A 329 5.59 -25.18 5.89
C GLN A 329 5.89 -23.72 5.57
N ILE A 330 5.73 -22.83 6.56
CA ILE A 330 5.96 -21.39 6.43
C ILE A 330 7.17 -20.97 7.28
N PRO A 331 8.41 -21.29 6.86
CA PRO A 331 9.62 -21.05 7.67
C PRO A 331 9.91 -19.56 7.92
N MET A 332 9.33 -18.67 7.11
CA MET A 332 9.46 -17.22 7.26
C MET A 332 8.67 -16.68 8.47
N LYS A 333 7.69 -17.44 8.98
CA LYS A 333 6.85 -17.06 10.14
C LYS A 333 7.68 -16.74 11.39
N ASN A 334 8.76 -17.50 11.62
CA ASN A 334 9.65 -17.33 12.77
C ASN A 334 10.43 -16.01 12.75
N GLU A 335 10.57 -15.34 11.60
CA GLU A 335 11.16 -14.00 11.56
C GLU A 335 10.17 -12.93 12.06
N TYR A 336 8.86 -13.16 12.00
CA TYR A 336 7.86 -12.21 12.49
C TYR A 336 7.82 -12.16 14.02
N GLU A 337 7.88 -13.31 14.68
CA GLU A 337 7.84 -13.45 16.15
C GLU A 337 9.00 -12.74 16.86
N LYS A 338 10.15 -12.63 16.20
CA LYS A 338 11.36 -11.97 16.77
C LYS A 338 11.27 -10.45 16.87
N HIS A 339 10.30 -9.84 16.18
CA HIS A 339 10.29 -8.40 15.94
C HIS A 339 9.07 -7.68 16.51
N THR A 340 8.15 -8.38 17.17
CA THR A 340 6.84 -7.81 17.55
C THR A 340 6.69 -7.42 19.02
N LEU A 341 7.73 -7.54 19.85
CA LEU A 341 7.63 -7.26 21.30
C LEU A 341 8.76 -6.37 21.81
N HIS A 342 9.00 -5.26 21.10
CA HIS A 342 9.66 -4.11 21.73
C HIS A 342 8.68 -2.95 21.74
N GLU A 343 8.06 -2.75 22.90
CA GLU A 343 7.41 -1.48 23.25
C GLU A 343 8.49 -0.39 23.24
N ILE A 344 8.74 0.20 22.07
CA ILE A 344 9.38 1.50 22.08
C ILE A 344 8.30 2.47 22.53
N GLN A 345 8.34 2.84 23.82
CA GLN A 345 7.67 4.02 24.32
C GLN A 345 8.23 5.21 23.54
N MET A 346 7.55 5.59 22.45
CA MET A 346 7.93 6.74 21.64
C MET A 346 7.61 8.03 22.39
N ASN A 347 8.53 8.44 23.27
CA ASN A 347 8.48 9.75 23.93
C ASN A 347 9.16 10.85 23.10
N GLU A 348 9.81 10.51 21.99
CA GLU A 348 10.44 11.51 21.12
C GLU A 348 9.41 12.22 20.23
N LYS A 349 9.09 13.47 20.58
CA LYS A 349 8.33 14.37 19.71
C LYS A 349 9.12 14.66 18.43
N PHE A 350 8.46 14.52 17.29
CA PHE A 350 9.05 14.82 15.99
C PHE A 350 9.50 16.29 15.89
N ASN A 351 10.78 16.54 15.60
CA ASN A 351 11.33 17.89 15.53
C ASN A 351 11.10 18.53 14.15
N ILE A 352 9.84 18.87 13.85
CA ILE A 352 9.44 19.50 12.58
C ILE A 352 10.26 20.77 12.31
N LYS A 353 10.43 21.61 13.34
CA LYS A 353 11.17 22.89 13.25
C LYS A 353 12.63 22.66 12.86
N GLY A 354 13.29 21.66 13.45
CA GLY A 354 14.67 21.32 13.13
C GLY A 354 14.84 20.89 11.67
N ILE A 355 13.94 20.05 11.17
CA ILE A 355 13.97 19.59 9.77
C ILE A 355 13.70 20.76 8.81
N ASP A 356 12.76 21.65 9.12
CA ASP A 356 12.50 22.84 8.30
C ASP A 356 13.71 23.77 8.20
N LEU A 357 14.45 23.95 9.30
CA LEU A 357 15.68 24.75 9.30
C LEU A 357 16.76 24.11 8.42
N LYS A 358 16.97 22.79 8.54
CA LYS A 358 17.91 22.04 7.69
C LYS A 358 17.53 22.12 6.22
N LYS A 359 16.25 21.92 5.89
CA LYS A 359 15.72 22.06 4.52
C LYS A 359 16.06 23.43 3.94
N LYS A 360 15.81 24.52 4.69
CA LYS A 360 16.14 25.88 4.25
C LYS A 360 17.63 26.08 4.02
N ALA A 361 18.47 25.56 4.93
CA ALA A 361 19.92 25.62 4.78
C ALA A 361 20.40 24.88 3.52
N VAL A 362 19.92 23.64 3.31
CA VAL A 362 20.22 22.82 2.12
C VAL A 362 19.75 23.51 0.83
N PHE A 363 18.54 24.04 0.82
CA PHE A 363 18.03 24.77 -0.35
C PHE A 363 18.94 25.96 -0.70
N ASN A 364 19.31 26.76 0.30
CA ASN A 364 20.15 27.93 0.11
C ASN A 364 21.56 27.59 -0.38
N ILE A 365 22.17 26.49 0.10
CA ILE A 365 23.49 26.09 -0.36
C ILE A 365 23.45 25.49 -1.77
N LEU A 366 22.43 24.70 -2.11
CA LEU A 366 22.24 24.16 -3.46
C LEU A 366 22.06 25.28 -4.51
N LEU A 367 21.44 26.40 -4.14
CA LEU A 367 21.31 27.57 -5.03
C LEU A 367 22.64 28.26 -5.33
N LYS A 368 23.64 28.12 -4.46
CA LYS A 368 24.98 28.73 -4.65
C LYS A 368 25.89 27.90 -5.56
N LEU A 369 25.57 26.63 -5.79
CA LEU A 369 26.41 25.74 -6.59
C LEU A 369 26.49 26.21 -8.05
N PRO A 370 27.70 26.30 -8.63
CA PRO A 370 27.87 26.79 -10.00
C PRO A 370 27.26 25.82 -11.02
N LYS A 371 26.45 26.34 -11.94
CA LYS A 371 25.96 25.60 -13.12
C LYS A 371 27.09 25.49 -14.15
N GLY A 372 27.95 24.50 -13.98
CA GLY A 372 29.13 24.26 -14.80
C GLY A 372 28.87 23.47 -16.09
N ASN A 373 29.85 22.65 -16.49
CA ASN A 373 29.80 21.77 -17.65
C ASN A 373 28.67 20.70 -17.56
N LYS A 374 28.46 19.91 -18.62
CA LYS A 374 27.42 18.86 -18.66
C LYS A 374 27.49 17.88 -17.47
N LYS A 375 28.68 17.54 -16.97
CA LYS A 375 28.86 16.63 -15.84
C LYS A 375 28.42 17.28 -14.52
N ASN A 376 28.86 18.52 -14.26
CA ASN A 376 28.44 19.30 -13.09
C ASN A 376 26.92 19.49 -13.04
N ASN A 377 26.27 19.66 -14.21
CA ASN A 377 24.82 19.74 -14.29
C ASN A 377 24.11 18.43 -13.93
N LEU A 378 24.68 17.27 -14.25
CA LEU A 378 24.09 15.97 -13.87
C LEU A 378 24.20 15.71 -12.36
N GLU A 379 25.35 15.99 -11.76
CA GLU A 379 25.58 15.84 -10.32
C GLU A 379 24.62 16.73 -9.52
N LEU A 380 24.52 18.01 -9.91
CA LEU A 380 23.60 18.97 -9.30
C LEU A 380 22.13 18.53 -9.44
N GLN A 381 21.75 17.95 -10.59
CA GLN A 381 20.40 17.41 -10.77
C GLN A 381 20.09 16.25 -9.83
N ILE A 382 21.06 15.36 -9.58
CA ILE A 382 20.85 14.26 -8.63
C ILE A 382 20.65 14.82 -7.22
N LEU A 383 21.46 15.80 -6.78
CA LEU A 383 21.28 16.45 -5.48
C LEU A 383 19.91 17.14 -5.34
N TRP A 384 19.43 17.80 -6.39
CA TRP A 384 18.07 18.36 -6.40
C TRP A 384 16.98 17.29 -6.35
N ASP A 385 17.12 16.16 -7.05
CA ASP A 385 16.18 15.02 -6.97
C ASP A 385 16.11 14.46 -5.55
N ILE A 386 17.26 14.31 -4.88
CA ILE A 386 17.35 13.89 -3.48
C ILE A 386 16.64 14.90 -2.57
N PHE A 387 16.91 16.21 -2.74
CA PHE A 387 16.28 17.26 -1.95
C PHE A 387 14.74 17.22 -2.03
N PHE A 388 14.17 17.18 -3.25
CA PHE A 388 12.72 17.14 -3.41
C PHE A 388 12.08 15.87 -2.84
N ARG A 389 12.80 14.74 -2.84
CA ARG A 389 12.32 13.52 -2.17
C ARG A 389 12.30 13.64 -0.66
N LEU A 390 13.31 14.27 -0.08
CA LEU A 390 13.32 14.57 1.36
C LEU A 390 12.17 15.52 1.74
N GLU A 391 11.80 16.46 0.87
CA GLU A 391 10.61 17.29 1.06
C GLU A 391 9.32 16.45 1.06
N GLU A 392 9.17 15.52 0.11
CA GLU A 392 8.02 14.61 0.08
C GLU A 392 7.94 13.74 1.34
N ILE A 393 9.09 13.22 1.81
CA ILE A 393 9.18 12.43 3.05
C ILE A 393 8.78 13.29 4.26
N GLN A 394 9.32 14.50 4.39
CA GLN A 394 8.97 15.44 5.45
C GLN A 394 7.45 15.69 5.50
N LYS A 395 6.84 15.93 4.33
CA LYS A 395 5.41 16.19 4.21
C LYS A 395 4.57 14.98 4.65
N CYS A 396 4.93 13.78 4.22
CA CYS A 396 4.24 12.55 4.64
C CYS A 396 4.28 12.37 6.16
N ILE A 397 5.44 12.58 6.78
CA ILE A 397 5.59 12.49 8.24
C ILE A 397 4.71 13.53 8.94
N PHE A 398 4.73 14.77 8.47
CA PHE A 398 3.89 15.83 9.03
C PHE A 398 2.41 15.46 8.94
N ASP A 399 1.99 14.85 7.85
CA ASP A 399 0.60 14.44 7.66
C ASP A 399 0.22 13.20 8.48
N VAL A 400 1.14 12.28 8.78
CA VAL A 400 0.94 11.23 9.80
C VAL A 400 0.65 11.86 11.16
N TYR A 401 1.45 12.85 11.57
CA TYR A 401 1.21 13.58 12.82
C TYR A 401 -0.15 14.31 12.81
N ARG A 402 -0.55 14.90 11.69
CA ARG A 402 -1.86 15.57 11.57
C ARG A 402 -3.03 14.60 11.61
N LEU A 403 -2.87 13.39 11.06
CA LEU A 403 -3.85 12.31 11.16
C LEU A 403 -3.97 11.83 12.60
N GLU A 404 -2.87 11.72 13.35
CA GLU A 404 -2.89 11.38 14.78
C GLU A 404 -3.63 12.41 15.63
N ASN A 405 -3.59 13.68 15.22
CA ASN A 405 -4.28 14.77 15.90
C ASN A 405 -5.66 15.10 15.28
N ASN A 406 -6.20 14.26 14.38
CA ASN A 406 -7.48 14.47 13.69
C ASN A 406 -7.62 15.83 12.95
N THR A 407 -6.51 16.46 12.54
CA THR A 407 -6.50 17.77 11.85
C THR A 407 -6.24 17.67 10.36
N PHE A 408 -5.86 16.49 9.85
CA PHE A 408 -5.54 16.31 8.44
C PHE A 408 -6.81 16.31 7.56
N VAL A 409 -7.75 15.41 7.86
CA VAL A 409 -8.94 15.18 7.03
C VAL A 409 -9.83 16.41 7.00
N GLY A 410 -10.16 17.01 8.15
CA GLY A 410 -11.00 18.22 8.20
C GLY A 410 -10.42 19.36 7.37
N TYR A 411 -9.13 19.66 7.57
CA TYR A 411 -8.46 20.71 6.80
C TYR A 411 -8.49 20.46 5.29
N TRP A 412 -8.17 19.24 4.85
CA TRP A 412 -8.15 18.96 3.42
C TRP A 412 -9.55 18.79 2.84
N ASN A 413 -10.54 18.32 3.58
CA ASN A 413 -11.93 18.32 3.12
C ASN A 413 -12.41 19.77 2.88
N ASP A 414 -12.11 20.69 3.81
CA ASP A 414 -12.43 22.11 3.65
C ASP A 414 -11.69 22.74 2.47
N VAL A 415 -10.42 22.39 2.28
CA VAL A 415 -9.61 22.91 1.17
C VAL A 415 -10.00 22.27 -0.16
N LEU A 416 -10.36 21.00 -0.22
CA LEU A 416 -10.63 20.30 -1.49
C LEU A 416 -12.09 20.37 -1.89
N GLY A 417 -13.01 20.58 -0.95
CA GLY A 417 -14.46 20.53 -1.20
C GLY A 417 -14.98 19.12 -1.47
N ILE A 418 -14.19 18.09 -1.18
CA ILE A 418 -14.50 16.68 -1.33
C ILE A 418 -14.08 15.92 -0.08
N ASP A 419 -14.79 14.84 0.25
CA ASP A 419 -14.40 13.99 1.37
C ASP A 419 -13.29 13.01 0.95
N ILE A 420 -12.10 13.17 1.54
CA ILE A 420 -10.95 12.29 1.28
C ILE A 420 -10.75 11.21 2.34
N SER A 421 -11.63 11.12 3.34
CA SER A 421 -11.51 10.19 4.47
C SER A 421 -11.35 8.73 4.02
N GLY A 422 -12.09 8.31 2.98
CA GLY A 422 -12.03 6.97 2.41
C GLY A 422 -10.81 6.70 1.52
N PHE A 423 -9.94 7.69 1.29
CA PHE A 423 -8.79 7.57 0.39
C PHE A 423 -7.45 7.68 1.09
N ILE A 424 -7.38 8.05 2.37
CA ILE A 424 -6.11 8.35 3.04
C ILE A 424 -6.08 7.73 4.42
N ASP A 425 -4.98 7.03 4.72
CA ASP A 425 -4.71 6.45 6.02
C ASP A 425 -3.25 6.72 6.44
N LYS A 426 -2.91 6.46 7.71
CA LYS A 426 -1.53 6.65 8.22
C LYS A 426 -0.53 5.73 7.54
N ARG A 427 -0.94 4.49 7.27
CA ARG A 427 -0.09 3.43 6.70
C ARG A 427 0.36 3.79 5.28
N MET A 428 -0.49 4.46 4.50
CA MET A 428 -0.18 5.03 3.20
C MET A 428 1.01 5.99 3.30
N PHE A 429 0.97 6.99 4.20
CA PHE A 429 2.05 7.96 4.33
C PHE A 429 3.34 7.35 4.88
N ILE A 430 3.24 6.39 5.78
CA ILE A 430 4.40 5.66 6.33
C ILE A 430 5.08 4.83 5.22
N ASN A 431 4.32 4.05 4.45
CA ASN A 431 4.83 3.27 3.32
C ASN A 431 5.42 4.18 2.24
N ALA A 432 4.74 5.29 1.93
CA ALA A 432 5.21 6.29 0.98
C ALA A 432 6.54 6.92 1.42
N SER A 433 6.69 7.23 2.70
CA SER A 433 7.93 7.77 3.29
C SER A 433 9.06 6.75 3.25
N MET A 434 8.79 5.50 3.63
CA MET A 434 9.76 4.40 3.60
C MET A 434 10.27 4.16 2.18
N SER A 435 9.38 4.07 1.18
CA SER A 435 9.79 3.87 -0.22
C SER A 435 10.68 5.02 -0.72
N ARG A 436 10.31 6.27 -0.38
CA ARG A 436 11.05 7.47 -0.82
C ARG A 436 12.40 7.61 -0.16
N ILE A 437 12.54 7.34 1.14
CA ILE A 437 13.84 7.47 1.81
C ILE A 437 14.84 6.43 1.28
N TYR A 438 14.37 5.26 0.87
CA TYR A 438 15.22 4.32 0.15
C TYR A 438 15.61 4.78 -1.24
N ALA A 439 14.70 5.40 -1.99
CA ALA A 439 15.04 6.01 -3.26
C ALA A 439 16.08 7.14 -3.08
N THR A 440 16.01 7.90 -1.98
CA THR A 440 17.04 8.89 -1.59
C THR A 440 18.39 8.22 -1.41
N PHE A 441 18.47 7.12 -0.65
CA PHE A 441 19.72 6.36 -0.47
C PHE A 441 20.27 5.81 -1.79
N ASP A 442 19.43 5.23 -2.64
CA ASP A 442 19.86 4.71 -3.94
C ASP A 442 20.34 5.84 -4.87
N LYS A 443 19.78 7.05 -4.75
CA LYS A 443 20.26 8.24 -5.46
C LYS A 443 21.57 8.80 -4.92
N PHE A 444 21.82 8.74 -3.62
CA PHE A 444 23.16 9.01 -3.09
C PHE A 444 24.18 8.03 -3.68
N SER A 445 23.81 6.76 -3.84
CA SER A 445 24.68 5.77 -4.48
C SER A 445 24.99 6.14 -5.92
N GLN A 446 23.97 6.54 -6.69
CA GLN A 446 24.15 7.04 -8.06
C GLN A 446 25.05 8.28 -8.09
N TYR A 447 24.85 9.21 -7.16
CA TYR A 447 25.67 10.40 -7.02
C TYR A 447 27.13 10.02 -6.77
N TYR A 448 27.43 9.14 -5.80
CA TYR A 448 28.78 8.68 -5.49
C TYR A 448 29.44 7.87 -6.61
N ALA A 449 28.68 7.03 -7.31
CA ALA A 449 29.19 6.32 -8.49
C ALA A 449 29.67 7.32 -9.55
N SER A 450 28.91 8.39 -9.77
CA SER A 450 29.20 9.40 -10.80
C SER A 450 30.33 10.38 -10.43
N THR A 451 30.40 10.77 -9.16
CA THR A 451 31.37 11.77 -8.65
C THR A 451 32.69 11.14 -8.23
N ARG A 452 32.65 9.97 -7.57
CA ARG A 452 33.82 9.32 -6.97
C ARG A 452 34.34 8.14 -7.80
N GLY A 453 33.74 7.86 -8.95
CA GLY A 453 34.21 6.84 -9.90
C GLY A 453 34.13 5.40 -9.38
N ILE A 454 33.22 5.13 -8.44
CA ILE A 454 33.07 3.80 -7.84
C ILE A 454 32.26 2.93 -8.80
N GLU A 455 32.93 2.02 -9.51
CA GLU A 455 32.28 1.07 -10.41
C GLU A 455 31.36 0.10 -9.64
N ASN A 456 30.26 -0.30 -10.28
CA ASN A 456 29.29 -1.27 -9.75
C ASN A 456 28.54 -0.89 -8.46
N LEU A 457 28.57 0.38 -8.05
CA LEU A 457 27.80 0.87 -6.92
C LEU A 457 26.32 1.03 -7.28
N LYS A 458 25.48 0.05 -6.93
CA LYS A 458 24.05 0.03 -7.30
C LYS A 458 23.13 0.47 -6.17
N TYR A 459 23.45 0.10 -4.93
CA TYR A 459 22.65 0.38 -3.74
C TYR A 459 23.48 1.06 -2.67
N PHE A 460 22.83 1.80 -1.77
CA PHE A 460 23.55 2.56 -0.73
C PHE A 460 24.33 1.65 0.20
N LYS A 461 23.78 0.47 0.51
CA LYS A 461 24.47 -0.56 1.29
C LYS A 461 25.79 -1.02 0.67
N ASP A 462 25.97 -0.88 -0.65
CA ASP A 462 27.18 -1.32 -1.36
C ASP A 462 28.36 -0.38 -1.02
N LEU A 463 28.10 0.81 -0.47
CA LEU A 463 29.12 1.71 0.07
C LEU A 463 29.85 1.11 1.29
N LYS A 464 29.30 0.07 1.95
CA LYS A 464 29.99 -0.63 3.05
C LYS A 464 31.30 -1.29 2.61
N SER A 465 31.37 -1.74 1.36
CA SER A 465 32.56 -2.40 0.80
C SER A 465 33.59 -1.44 0.20
N VAL A 466 33.30 -0.14 0.16
CA VAL A 466 34.18 0.84 -0.47
C VAL A 466 35.17 1.38 0.56
N THR A 467 36.46 1.29 0.24
CA THR A 467 37.52 1.90 1.06
C THR A 467 37.61 3.39 0.79
N PHE A 468 37.48 4.16 1.85
CA PHE A 468 37.33 5.60 1.82
C PHE A 468 38.38 6.27 2.69
N ASN A 469 38.86 7.46 2.31
CA ASN A 469 39.81 8.25 3.10
C ASN A 469 39.16 8.63 4.45
N SER A 470 39.89 8.48 5.56
CA SER A 470 39.38 8.73 6.92
C SER A 470 39.09 10.20 7.23
N ASN A 471 39.66 11.13 6.46
CA ASN A 471 39.53 12.58 6.70
C ASN A 471 38.33 13.22 5.97
N ASP A 472 37.48 12.44 5.30
CA ASP A 472 36.32 12.97 4.57
C ASP A 472 35.07 12.95 5.45
N GLU A 473 34.58 14.14 5.82
CA GLU A 473 33.40 14.32 6.69
C GLU A 473 32.13 13.67 6.11
N VAL A 474 31.91 13.76 4.79
CA VAL A 474 30.77 13.11 4.12
C VAL A 474 30.84 11.59 4.35
N LEU A 475 32.03 11.00 4.26
CA LEU A 475 32.20 9.56 4.40
C LEU A 475 31.97 9.09 5.83
N ASN A 476 32.30 9.92 6.81
CA ASN A 476 31.97 9.65 8.20
C ASN A 476 30.45 9.67 8.40
N THR A 477 29.72 10.61 7.77
CA THR A 477 28.25 10.62 7.75
C THR A 477 27.68 9.37 7.06
N VAL A 478 28.20 8.97 5.89
CA VAL A 478 27.77 7.74 5.19
C VAL A 478 27.98 6.50 6.07
N LYS A 479 29.16 6.35 6.68
CA LYS A 479 29.48 5.22 7.57
C LYS A 479 28.58 5.21 8.80
N ARG A 480 28.27 6.38 9.37
CA ARG A 480 27.34 6.52 10.49
C ARG A 480 25.94 6.02 10.10
N ILE A 481 25.41 6.46 8.97
CA ILE A 481 24.09 6.03 8.47
C ILE A 481 24.09 4.51 8.24
N LEU A 482 25.09 3.97 7.55
CA LEU A 482 25.15 2.54 7.19
C LEU A 482 25.20 1.60 8.40
N ASN A 483 25.68 2.10 9.53
CA ASN A 483 25.84 1.37 10.78
C ASN A 483 24.80 1.78 11.84
N SER A 484 23.88 2.68 11.54
CA SER A 484 22.84 3.09 12.50
C SER A 484 21.76 2.01 12.62
N ASP A 485 21.21 1.87 13.83
CA ASP A 485 20.11 0.96 14.11
C ASP A 485 18.87 1.33 13.29
N GLU A 486 18.66 2.61 13.01
CA GLU A 486 17.55 3.10 12.21
C GLU A 486 17.66 2.66 10.75
N TYR A 487 18.83 2.74 10.13
CA TYR A 487 19.02 2.28 8.75
C TYR A 487 18.86 0.76 8.65
N LEU A 488 19.45 0.02 9.59
CA LEU A 488 19.37 -1.44 9.65
C LEU A 488 17.94 -1.90 9.94
N GLY A 489 17.24 -1.23 10.85
CA GLY A 489 15.84 -1.47 11.21
C GLY A 489 14.91 -1.20 10.03
N LEU A 490 15.04 -0.03 9.40
CA LEU A 490 14.26 0.32 8.22
C LEU A 490 14.50 -0.69 7.07
N SER A 491 15.71 -1.25 6.95
CA SER A 491 16.02 -2.22 5.87
C SER A 491 15.27 -3.52 6.08
N LYS A 492 15.13 -3.93 7.33
CA LYS A 492 14.33 -5.11 7.71
C LYS A 492 12.85 -4.84 7.43
N PHE A 493 12.32 -3.69 7.85
CA PHE A 493 10.92 -3.31 7.62
C PHE A 493 10.58 -3.23 6.13
N ARG A 494 11.44 -2.60 5.31
CA ARG A 494 11.26 -2.56 3.85
C ARG A 494 11.24 -3.94 3.25
N ASN A 495 12.20 -4.81 3.57
CA ASN A 495 12.25 -6.15 2.98
C ASN A 495 11.01 -6.96 3.37
N ARG A 496 10.56 -6.83 4.61
CA ARG A 496 9.34 -7.47 5.12
C ARG A 496 8.09 -6.95 4.41
N ILE A 497 7.88 -5.62 4.39
CA ILE A 497 6.69 -5.01 3.78
C ILE A 497 6.72 -5.12 2.25
N ALA A 498 7.88 -5.05 1.59
CA ALA A 498 7.92 -5.15 0.13
C ALA A 498 7.67 -6.59 -0.33
N HIS A 499 8.34 -7.57 0.29
CA HIS A 499 8.45 -8.92 -0.24
C HIS A 499 7.62 -9.96 0.53
N ASN A 500 6.89 -9.56 1.58
CA ASN A 500 6.19 -10.49 2.47
C ASN A 500 4.99 -9.81 3.16
N LEU A 501 4.66 -10.14 4.41
CA LEU A 501 3.55 -9.56 5.18
C LEU A 501 3.96 -8.30 5.94
N SER A 502 3.03 -7.38 6.12
CA SER A 502 3.11 -6.37 7.19
C SER A 502 2.86 -6.99 8.57
N ALA A 503 3.46 -6.41 9.62
CA ALA A 503 3.31 -6.93 10.98
C ALA A 503 1.92 -6.67 11.58
N GLY A 504 1.20 -5.68 11.04
CA GLY A 504 -0.11 -5.28 11.54
C GLY A 504 -1.22 -6.32 11.45
N ILE A 505 -0.99 -7.41 10.74
CA ILE A 505 -2.03 -8.39 10.46
C ILE A 505 -1.84 -9.67 11.30
N LEU A 506 -0.61 -9.97 11.74
CA LEU A 506 -0.33 -11.14 12.60
C LEU A 506 -0.67 -10.90 14.09
N TYR A 507 -0.80 -9.64 14.52
CA TYR A 507 -0.99 -9.24 15.91
C TYR A 507 -2.06 -8.15 16.08
N GLY A 508 -2.92 -7.98 15.07
CA GLY A 508 -3.98 -6.98 15.05
C GLY A 508 -3.48 -5.53 15.20
N GLU A 509 -4.36 -4.67 15.72
CA GLU A 509 -4.12 -3.22 15.78
C GLU A 509 -2.86 -2.83 16.56
N ILE A 510 -2.50 -3.59 17.61
CA ILE A 510 -1.31 -3.34 18.44
C ILE A 510 -0.02 -3.57 17.63
N GLY A 511 0.04 -4.66 16.87
CA GLY A 511 1.16 -4.94 15.98
C GLY A 511 1.31 -3.87 14.90
N LEU A 512 0.18 -3.40 14.36
CA LEU A 512 0.16 -2.37 13.32
C LEU A 512 0.66 -1.04 13.85
N LYS A 513 0.16 -0.62 15.02
CA LYS A 513 0.59 0.60 15.71
C LYS A 513 2.10 0.55 16.00
N SER A 514 2.58 -0.58 16.50
CA SER A 514 4.00 -0.76 16.85
C SER A 514 4.91 -0.72 15.61
N GLU A 515 4.56 -1.44 14.54
CA GLU A 515 5.33 -1.39 13.28
C GLU A 515 5.37 0.02 12.69
N ASN A 516 4.21 0.68 12.63
CA ASN A 516 4.10 2.05 12.12
C ASN A 516 4.95 3.03 12.94
N ALA A 517 4.91 2.93 14.27
CA ALA A 517 5.71 3.74 15.18
C ALA A 517 7.22 3.53 14.96
N LEU A 518 7.68 2.28 14.83
CA LEU A 518 9.09 1.96 14.59
C LEU A 518 9.59 2.48 13.24
N ILE A 519 8.80 2.32 12.18
CA ILE A 519 9.15 2.85 10.85
C ILE A 519 9.20 4.38 10.91
N TYR A 520 8.21 5.01 11.54
CA TYR A 520 8.16 6.45 11.74
C TYR A 520 9.40 6.98 12.47
N TYR A 521 9.80 6.32 13.57
CA TYR A 521 11.03 6.63 14.30
C TYR A 521 12.27 6.58 13.41
N CYS A 522 12.45 5.48 12.68
CA CYS A 522 13.61 5.30 11.81
C CYS A 522 13.68 6.41 10.75
N ILE A 523 12.55 6.73 10.12
CA ILE A 523 12.47 7.77 9.09
C ILE A 523 12.80 9.16 9.68
N ASN A 524 12.32 9.47 10.89
CA ASN A 524 12.60 10.74 11.58
C ASN A 524 14.11 10.98 11.79
N LYS A 525 14.87 9.95 12.16
CA LYS A 525 16.32 10.09 12.34
C LYS A 525 17.02 10.17 10.98
N LEU A 526 16.71 9.26 10.06
CA LEU A 526 17.39 9.16 8.77
C LEU A 526 17.16 10.35 7.85
N ILE A 527 15.99 11.03 7.91
CA ILE A 527 15.74 12.23 7.10
C ILE A 527 16.72 13.36 7.48
N ASN A 528 17.02 13.50 8.78
CA ASN A 528 17.97 14.50 9.26
C ASN A 528 19.39 14.21 8.76
N ASP A 529 19.81 12.96 8.83
CA ASP A 529 21.11 12.53 8.30
C ASP A 529 21.24 12.77 6.80
N CYS A 530 20.16 12.57 6.04
CA CYS A 530 20.17 12.81 4.60
C CYS A 530 20.26 14.30 4.25
N PHE A 531 19.60 15.19 5.00
CA PHE A 531 19.77 16.63 4.81
C PHE A 531 21.20 17.08 5.12
N ASP A 532 21.80 16.57 6.20
CA ASP A 532 23.19 16.85 6.54
C ASP A 532 24.13 16.39 5.41
N LEU A 533 23.91 15.19 4.88
CA LEU A 533 24.71 14.64 3.78
C LEU A 533 24.67 15.51 2.52
N ILE A 534 23.51 16.07 2.15
CA ILE A 534 23.42 17.02 1.02
C ILE A 534 24.17 18.32 1.35
N PHE A 535 24.02 18.82 2.57
CA PHE A 535 24.66 20.06 2.99
C PHE A 535 26.18 19.94 2.91
N ASP A 536 26.76 18.88 3.49
CA ASP A 536 28.20 18.61 3.50
C ASP A 536 28.74 18.47 2.07
N GLU A 537 28.05 17.73 1.20
CA GLU A 537 28.42 17.57 -0.21
C GLU A 537 28.36 18.89 -1.00
N ALA A 538 27.35 19.73 -0.73
CA ALA A 538 27.25 21.03 -1.37
C ALA A 538 28.33 22.00 -0.86
N GLN A 539 28.67 21.94 0.43
CA GLN A 539 29.70 22.77 1.05
C GLN A 539 31.09 22.42 0.51
N GLN A 540 31.44 21.14 0.43
CA GLN A 540 32.71 20.66 -0.15
C GLN A 540 32.89 21.07 -1.62
N LYS A 541 31.81 21.34 -2.37
CA LYS A 541 31.86 21.81 -3.76
C LYS A 541 32.04 23.33 -3.90
N LEU A 542 31.81 24.09 -2.82
CA LEU A 542 31.97 25.54 -2.80
C LEU A 542 33.37 25.97 -2.32
N GLU A 543 34.01 25.11 -1.53
CA GLU A 543 35.43 25.19 -1.13
C GLU A 543 36.35 24.73 -2.27
#